data_AF-A0A954LVA6-F1
#
_entry.id   AF-A0A954LVA6-F1
#
_cell.length_a   1.000
_cell.length_b   1.000
_cell.length_c   1.000
_cell.angle_alpha   90.00
_cell.angle_beta   90.00
_cell.angle_gamma   90.00
#
_symmetry.space_group_name_H-M   'P 1'
#
loop_
_entity.id
_entity.type
_entity.pdbx_description
1 polymer ?
#
loop_
_entity_poly.entity_id
_entity_poly.type
_entity_poly.pdbx_seq_one_letter_code
_entity_poly.pdbx_strand_id
1 'polypeptide(L)'
;MRYRFPDGSDMEKLLHRLEALNFRAAIVGPEGSGKTTLQEDMAYELITRGHTIRWLRLNWENRRTVTKLIEDLFSTSSERDLLFVDGAEQMGALRWRLFTRRADRYGGLVINTHAAGRLPTLWECQTTPELLSCLIDELLASNSSLPIGEVTQLFDQNDGNLRLCLREMYDRWADAQYS
;
A
#
# COMPACT_ATOMS: atom_id res chain seq x y z
N MET A 1 4.22 -0.52 -11.99
CA MET A 1 5.33 0.20 -11.32
C MET A 1 5.63 -0.56 -10.03
N ARG A 2 6.90 -0.88 -9.75
CA ARG A 2 7.29 -1.53 -8.48
C ARG A 2 7.50 -0.49 -7.39
N TYR A 3 7.31 -0.88 -6.14
CA TYR A 3 7.66 -0.07 -4.99
C TYR A 3 9.17 0.17 -4.93
N ARG A 4 9.56 1.42 -4.65
CA ARG A 4 10.96 1.78 -4.45
C ARG A 4 11.27 1.85 -2.97
N PHE A 5 12.20 1.02 -2.53
CA PHE A 5 12.72 1.07 -1.19
C PHE A 5 13.74 2.21 -1.04
N PRO A 6 13.63 3.04 0.01
CA PRO A 6 14.70 3.94 0.40
C PRO A 6 15.91 3.15 0.95
N ASP A 7 17.10 3.70 0.70
CA ASP A 7 18.43 3.33 1.20
C ASP A 7 18.59 1.94 1.81
N GLY A 8 19.14 1.02 1.03
CA GLY A 8 19.63 -0.29 1.49
C GLY A 8 18.56 -1.26 2.00
N SER A 9 17.29 -0.89 1.97
CA SER A 9 16.17 -1.80 2.20
C SER A 9 15.76 -2.49 0.91
N ASP A 10 15.16 -3.66 1.02
CA ASP A 10 14.69 -4.45 -0.11
C ASP A 10 13.52 -5.36 0.32
N MET A 11 12.95 -6.04 -0.67
CA MET A 11 11.85 -6.97 -0.44
C MET A 11 12.24 -8.13 0.48
N GLU A 12 13.46 -8.65 0.38
CA GLU A 12 13.90 -9.79 1.20
C GLU A 12 13.92 -9.43 2.69
N LYS A 13 14.52 -8.29 3.04
CA LYS A 13 14.58 -7.80 4.42
C LYS A 13 13.19 -7.54 4.97
N LEU A 14 12.29 -7.01 4.14
CA LEU A 14 10.90 -6.78 4.51
C LEU A 14 10.18 -8.11 4.81
N LEU A 15 10.34 -9.11 3.96
CA LEU A 15 9.71 -10.43 4.15
C LEU A 15 10.29 -11.19 5.35
N HIS A 16 11.61 -11.14 5.56
CA HIS A 16 12.24 -11.66 6.78
C HIS A 16 11.66 -11.01 8.04
N ARG A 17 11.45 -9.70 8.02
CA ARG A 17 10.79 -8.99 9.13
C ARG A 17 9.33 -9.42 9.29
N LEU A 18 8.60 -9.61 8.20
CA LEU A 18 7.22 -10.09 8.22
C LEU A 18 7.13 -11.49 8.85
N GLU A 19 8.03 -12.40 8.48
CA GLU A 19 8.15 -13.74 9.08
C GLU A 19 8.43 -13.66 10.58
N ALA A 20 9.36 -12.81 11.02
CA ALA A 20 9.66 -12.58 12.43
C ALA A 20 8.45 -12.04 13.23
N LEU A 21 7.51 -11.38 12.54
CA LEU A 21 6.24 -10.91 13.10
C LEU A 21 5.10 -11.94 12.95
N ASN A 22 5.43 -13.20 12.65
CA ASN A 22 4.48 -14.29 12.38
C ASN A 22 3.44 -13.92 11.31
N PHE A 23 3.88 -13.21 10.27
CA PHE A 23 3.03 -12.71 9.18
C PHE A 23 1.89 -11.80 9.63
N ARG A 24 2.00 -11.13 10.79
CA ARG A 24 0.97 -10.24 11.34
C ARG A 24 1.50 -8.83 11.53
N ALA A 25 1.27 -7.97 10.55
CA ALA A 25 1.88 -6.64 10.57
C ALA A 25 1.11 -5.59 9.75
N ALA A 26 1.44 -4.33 9.98
CA ALA A 26 0.86 -3.17 9.29
C ALA A 26 1.89 -2.46 8.41
N ILE A 27 1.49 -2.12 7.19
CA ILE A 27 2.12 -1.13 6.34
C ILE A 27 1.43 0.21 6.64
N VAL A 28 2.21 1.19 7.08
CA VAL A 28 1.72 2.48 7.56
C VAL A 28 2.14 3.59 6.60
N GLY A 29 1.35 4.63 6.45
CA GLY A 29 1.75 5.82 5.69
C GLY A 29 0.58 6.62 5.12
N PRO A 30 0.81 7.88 4.71
CA PRO A 30 -0.22 8.77 4.19
C PRO A 30 -0.80 8.28 2.88
N GLU A 31 -1.92 8.88 2.43
CA GLU A 31 -2.50 8.51 1.14
C GLU A 31 -1.52 8.74 -0.01
N GLY A 32 -1.57 7.89 -1.04
CA GLY A 32 -0.68 8.03 -2.19
C GLY A 32 0.78 7.65 -1.96
N SER A 33 1.17 7.18 -0.77
CA SER A 33 2.57 6.82 -0.48
C SER A 33 3.06 5.47 -1.02
N GLY A 34 2.24 4.78 -1.81
CA GLY A 34 2.62 3.48 -2.39
C GLY A 34 2.40 2.26 -1.49
N LYS A 35 1.67 2.37 -0.36
CA LYS A 35 1.33 1.22 0.50
C LYS A 35 0.69 0.06 -0.28
N THR A 36 -0.32 0.34 -1.10
CA THR A 36 -0.99 -0.68 -1.93
C THR A 36 0.00 -1.30 -2.92
N THR A 37 0.88 -0.50 -3.54
CA THR A 37 1.93 -1.00 -4.43
C THR A 37 2.91 -1.92 -3.71
N LEU A 38 3.38 -1.53 -2.52
CA LEU A 38 4.24 -2.37 -1.69
C LEU A 38 3.54 -3.67 -1.30
N GLN A 39 2.27 -3.58 -0.90
CA GLN A 39 1.47 -4.74 -0.52
C GLN A 39 1.23 -5.69 -1.71
N GLU A 40 1.04 -5.17 -2.92
CA GLU A 40 0.92 -5.96 -4.16
C GLU A 40 2.24 -6.65 -4.51
N ASP A 41 3.37 -5.93 -4.41
CA ASP A 41 4.70 -6.50 -4.66
C ASP A 41 5.05 -7.60 -3.62
N MET A 42 4.70 -7.39 -2.35
CA MET A 42 4.85 -8.40 -1.30
C MET A 42 3.97 -9.62 -1.57
N ALA A 43 2.72 -9.42 -1.97
CA ALA A 43 1.82 -10.52 -2.29
C ALA A 43 2.34 -11.36 -3.45
N TYR A 44 2.87 -10.71 -4.49
CA TYR A 44 3.51 -11.40 -5.60
C TYR A 44 4.66 -12.30 -5.12
N GLU A 45 5.56 -11.76 -4.30
CA GLU A 45 6.72 -12.50 -3.80
C GLU A 45 6.34 -13.62 -2.80
N LEU A 46 5.27 -13.44 -2.02
CA LEU A 46 4.79 -14.51 -1.14
C LEU A 46 4.11 -15.64 -1.95
N ILE A 47 3.42 -15.31 -3.04
CA ILE A 47 2.83 -16.31 -3.95
C ILE A 47 3.93 -17.13 -4.63
N THR A 48 5.01 -16.50 -5.09
CA THR A 48 6.14 -17.23 -5.69
C THR A 48 6.81 -18.17 -4.68
N ARG A 49 6.75 -17.86 -3.38
CA ARG A 49 7.19 -18.72 -2.26
C ARG A 49 6.17 -19.77 -1.83
N GLY A 50 5.01 -19.86 -2.50
CA GLY A 50 4.00 -20.88 -2.27
C GLY A 50 2.91 -20.52 -1.26
N HIS A 51 2.84 -19.26 -0.81
CA HIS A 51 1.71 -18.80 0.00
C HIS A 51 0.46 -18.54 -0.84
N THR A 52 -0.70 -18.73 -0.24
CA THR A 52 -1.98 -18.31 -0.83
C THR A 52 -2.40 -16.99 -0.21
N ILE A 53 -2.66 -15.97 -1.03
CA ILE A 53 -3.06 -14.64 -0.55
C ILE A 53 -4.57 -14.44 -0.78
N ARG A 54 -5.27 -13.97 0.26
CA ARG A 54 -6.68 -13.57 0.18
C ARG A 54 -6.77 -12.06 0.37
N TRP A 55 -7.51 -11.39 -0.50
CA TRP A 55 -7.62 -9.94 -0.47
C TRP A 55 -8.96 -9.47 0.09
N LEU A 56 -8.90 -8.50 0.99
CA LEU A 56 -10.05 -7.75 1.47
C LEU A 56 -9.78 -6.25 1.26
N ARG A 57 -10.40 -5.67 0.24
CA ARG A 57 -10.32 -4.22 -0.01
C ARG A 57 -11.52 -3.53 0.62
N LEU A 58 -11.26 -2.66 1.58
CA LEU A 58 -12.26 -1.83 2.22
C LEU A 58 -12.23 -0.47 1.55
N ASN A 59 -13.35 -0.08 0.98
CA ASN A 59 -13.58 1.27 0.47
C ASN A 59 -14.94 1.77 0.94
N TRP A 60 -15.13 3.08 0.89
CA TRP A 60 -16.37 3.73 1.34
C TRP A 60 -17.59 3.26 0.54
N GLU A 61 -17.40 2.95 -0.75
CA GLU A 61 -18.44 2.51 -1.68
C GLU A 61 -18.99 1.12 -1.31
N ASN A 62 -18.16 0.21 -0.81
CA ASN A 62 -18.56 -1.15 -0.49
C ASN A 62 -19.04 -1.33 0.95
N ARG A 63 -19.19 -0.25 1.74
CA ARG A 63 -19.51 -0.33 3.18
C ARG A 63 -20.76 -1.16 3.51
N ARG A 64 -21.74 -1.22 2.60
CA ARG A 64 -22.97 -2.04 2.75
C ARG A 64 -22.74 -3.53 2.48
N THR A 65 -21.79 -3.87 1.61
CA THR A 65 -21.46 -5.25 1.22
C THR A 65 -20.27 -5.84 1.98
N VAL A 66 -19.49 -5.00 2.68
CA VAL A 66 -18.33 -5.41 3.49
C VAL A 66 -18.64 -6.56 4.44
N THR A 67 -19.80 -6.57 5.12
CA THR A 67 -20.15 -7.67 6.03
C THR A 67 -20.24 -9.01 5.30
N LYS A 68 -20.91 -9.02 4.13
CA LYS A 68 -21.05 -10.22 3.31
C LYS A 68 -19.71 -10.67 2.73
N LEU A 69 -18.91 -9.71 2.23
CA LEU A 69 -17.56 -9.96 1.73
C LEU A 69 -16.67 -10.61 2.80
N ILE A 70 -16.77 -10.12 4.05
CA ILE A 70 -16.08 -10.68 5.20
C ILE A 70 -16.57 -12.10 5.51
N GLU A 71 -17.88 -12.34 5.50
CA GLU A 71 -18.45 -13.67 5.74
C GLU A 71 -18.00 -14.68 4.67
N ASP A 72 -18.10 -14.32 3.39
CA ASP A 72 -17.66 -15.15 2.27
C ASP A 72 -16.16 -15.48 2.37
N LEU A 73 -15.34 -14.48 2.72
CA LEU A 73 -13.89 -14.65 2.92
C LEU A 73 -13.59 -15.66 4.04
N PHE A 74 -14.26 -15.54 5.19
CA PHE A 74 -14.06 -16.45 6.33
C PHE A 74 -14.67 -17.83 6.12
N SER A 75 -15.61 -18.01 5.19
CA SER A 75 -16.20 -19.32 4.88
C SER A 75 -15.26 -20.25 4.10
N THR A 76 -14.28 -19.67 3.40
CA THR A 76 -13.33 -20.39 2.52
C THR A 76 -11.89 -20.32 3.04
N SER A 77 -11.71 -19.94 4.31
CA SER A 77 -10.40 -19.70 4.92
C SER A 77 -9.63 -20.99 5.22
N SER A 78 -8.35 -21.01 4.88
CA SER A 78 -7.38 -22.02 5.32
C SER A 78 -6.35 -21.42 6.28
N GLU A 79 -5.86 -22.22 7.23
CA GLU A 79 -4.79 -21.83 8.18
C GLU A 79 -3.46 -21.51 7.50
N ARG A 80 -3.32 -21.84 6.21
CA ARG A 80 -2.14 -21.51 5.40
C ARG A 80 -2.30 -20.23 4.57
N ASP A 81 -3.50 -19.68 4.50
CA ASP A 81 -3.77 -18.49 3.72
C ASP A 81 -3.27 -17.26 4.49
N LEU A 82 -2.68 -16.29 3.79
CA LEU A 82 -2.37 -14.97 4.34
C LEU A 82 -3.47 -13.99 3.92
N LEU A 83 -4.01 -13.25 4.88
CA LEU A 83 -5.06 -12.27 4.62
C LEU A 83 -4.45 -10.88 4.45
N PHE A 84 -4.67 -10.28 3.30
CA PHE A 84 -4.22 -8.94 2.94
C PHE A 84 -5.42 -7.99 2.95
N VAL A 85 -5.36 -6.96 3.80
CA VAL A 85 -6.44 -5.99 3.97
C VAL A 85 -5.95 -4.61 3.54
N ASP A 86 -6.65 -4.02 2.58
CA ASP A 86 -6.43 -2.62 2.20
C ASP A 86 -7.54 -1.76 2.82
N GLY A 87 -7.17 -0.63 3.41
CA GLY A 87 -8.13 0.29 4.05
C GLY A 87 -8.62 -0.15 5.44
N ALA A 88 -7.80 -0.84 6.23
CA ALA A 88 -8.20 -1.32 7.57
C ALA A 88 -8.62 -0.18 8.51
N GLU A 89 -8.21 1.05 8.23
CA GLU A 89 -8.63 2.24 8.94
C GLU A 89 -10.12 2.55 8.91
N GLN A 90 -10.81 2.07 7.90
CA GLN A 90 -12.25 2.24 7.74
C GLN A 90 -13.05 1.36 8.72
N MET A 91 -12.41 0.38 9.36
CA MET A 91 -13.02 -0.38 10.45
C MET A 91 -12.93 0.38 11.77
N GLY A 92 -14.10 0.66 12.37
CA GLY A 92 -14.18 1.11 13.76
C GLY A 92 -13.65 0.05 14.75
N ALA A 93 -13.24 0.47 15.94
CA ALA A 93 -12.52 -0.37 16.91
C ALA A 93 -13.22 -1.69 17.27
N LEU A 94 -14.55 -1.67 17.44
CA LEU A 94 -15.33 -2.89 17.74
C LEU A 94 -15.29 -3.89 16.57
N ARG A 95 -15.49 -3.41 15.34
CA ARG A 95 -15.44 -4.24 14.13
C ARG A 95 -14.03 -4.77 13.91
N TRP A 96 -13.02 -3.94 14.13
CA TRP A 96 -11.61 -4.35 14.07
C TRP A 96 -11.32 -5.50 15.04
N ARG A 97 -11.73 -5.39 16.31
CA ARG A 97 -11.52 -6.45 17.31
C ARG A 97 -12.22 -7.78 16.94
N LEU A 98 -13.42 -7.70 16.37
CA LEU A 98 -14.14 -8.89 15.89
C LEU A 98 -13.50 -9.49 14.64
N PHE A 99 -12.98 -8.64 13.76
CA PHE A 99 -12.29 -9.03 12.54
C PHE A 99 -10.97 -9.73 12.87
N THR A 100 -10.11 -9.15 13.72
CA THR A 100 -8.82 -9.74 14.06
C THR A 100 -8.98 -11.11 14.72
N ARG A 101 -9.96 -11.28 15.62
CA ARG A 101 -10.28 -12.57 16.23
C ARG A 101 -10.67 -13.64 15.22
N ARG A 102 -11.36 -13.27 14.13
CA ARG A 102 -11.68 -14.21 13.05
C ARG A 102 -10.46 -14.44 12.15
N ALA A 103 -9.66 -13.40 11.91
CA ALA A 103 -8.42 -13.46 11.15
C ALA A 103 -7.31 -14.28 11.84
N ASP A 104 -7.48 -14.66 13.11
CA ASP A 104 -6.60 -15.62 13.79
C ASP A 104 -6.67 -17.03 13.18
N ARG A 105 -7.67 -17.32 12.35
CA ARG A 105 -7.77 -18.56 11.56
C ARG A 105 -6.88 -18.58 10.33
N TYR A 106 -6.28 -17.46 9.95
CA TYR A 106 -5.35 -17.36 8.83
C TYR A 106 -3.93 -17.52 9.32
N GLY A 107 -3.03 -17.96 8.43
CA GLY A 107 -1.60 -18.06 8.71
C GLY A 107 -0.91 -16.70 8.90
N GLY A 108 -1.59 -15.61 8.54
CA GLY A 108 -1.12 -14.24 8.73
C GLY A 108 -2.15 -13.19 8.35
N LEU A 109 -1.88 -11.95 8.76
CA LEU A 109 -2.70 -10.78 8.50
C LEU A 109 -1.79 -9.57 8.21
N VAL A 110 -1.82 -9.09 6.97
CA VAL A 110 -1.10 -7.88 6.54
C VAL A 110 -2.12 -6.79 6.22
N ILE A 111 -1.97 -5.62 6.82
CA ILE A 111 -2.90 -4.51 6.62
C ILE A 111 -2.21 -3.25 6.11
N ASN A 112 -2.92 -2.45 5.33
CA ASN A 112 -2.56 -1.05 5.09
C ASN A 112 -3.36 -0.14 6.02
N THR A 113 -2.68 0.88 6.58
CA THR A 113 -3.31 1.90 7.43
C THR A 113 -2.61 3.25 7.28
N HIS A 114 -3.31 4.34 7.62
CA HIS A 114 -2.69 5.67 7.67
C HIS A 114 -1.82 5.88 8.91
N ALA A 115 -2.22 5.33 10.06
CA ALA A 115 -1.53 5.49 11.32
C ALA A 115 -1.28 4.14 12.00
N ALA A 116 -0.17 4.05 12.73
CA ALA A 116 0.21 2.88 13.50
C ALA A 116 -0.81 2.56 14.63
N GLY A 117 -0.71 1.35 15.19
CA GLY A 117 -1.42 0.96 16.41
C GLY A 117 -2.47 -0.14 16.26
N ARG A 118 -2.76 -0.61 15.04
CA ARG A 118 -3.65 -1.77 14.81
C ARG A 118 -2.94 -3.12 14.83
N LEU A 119 -1.70 -3.17 14.32
CA LEU A 119 -0.78 -4.30 14.32
C LEU A 119 0.66 -3.74 14.45
N PRO A 120 1.66 -4.58 14.75
CA PRO A 120 3.07 -4.18 14.69
C PRO A 120 3.40 -3.57 13.32
N THR A 121 4.07 -2.42 13.31
CA THR A 121 4.47 -1.77 12.05
C THR A 121 5.56 -2.60 11.37
N LEU A 122 5.26 -3.10 10.18
CA LEU A 122 6.22 -3.73 9.29
C LEU A 122 7.09 -2.68 8.61
N TRP A 123 6.43 -1.70 8.03
CA TRP A 123 7.03 -0.69 7.16
C TRP A 123 6.23 0.61 7.22
N GLU A 124 6.94 1.73 7.16
CA GLU A 124 6.35 3.05 7.05
C GLU A 124 6.68 3.62 5.67
N CYS A 125 5.67 3.71 4.80
CA CYS A 125 5.79 4.33 3.50
C CYS A 125 5.85 5.85 3.67
N GLN A 126 7.04 6.40 3.49
CA GLN A 126 7.29 7.83 3.45
C GLN A 126 7.45 8.30 2.00
N THR A 127 7.01 9.51 1.73
CA THR A 127 7.16 10.16 0.43
C THR A 127 8.09 11.34 0.59
N THR A 128 8.93 11.58 -0.41
CA THR A 128 9.83 12.74 -0.43
C THR A 128 9.83 13.36 -1.83
N PRO A 129 10.20 14.64 -1.96
CA PRO A 129 10.38 15.28 -3.26
C PRO A 129 11.40 14.56 -4.14
N GLU A 130 12.46 14.00 -3.56
CA GLU A 130 13.49 13.26 -4.30
C GLU A 130 12.90 11.97 -4.90
N LEU A 131 12.08 11.24 -4.12
CA LEU A 131 11.37 10.08 -4.62
C LEU A 131 10.44 10.48 -5.79
N LEU A 132 9.69 11.58 -5.65
CA LEU A 132 8.85 12.09 -6.73
C LEU A 132 9.67 12.40 -7.99
N SER A 133 10.80 13.10 -7.84
CA SER A 133 11.71 13.42 -8.96
C SER A 133 12.16 12.14 -9.68
N CYS A 134 12.61 11.14 -8.93
CA CYS A 134 13.06 9.87 -9.52
C CYS A 134 11.94 9.14 -10.27
N LEU A 135 10.71 9.17 -9.75
CA LEU A 135 9.55 8.55 -10.41
C LEU A 135 9.18 9.29 -11.70
N ILE A 136 9.28 10.62 -11.71
CA ILE A 136 9.06 11.44 -12.90
C ILE A 136 10.13 11.14 -13.95
N ASP A 137 11.41 11.17 -13.59
CA ASP A 137 12.51 10.92 -14.53
C ASP A 137 12.42 9.52 -15.20
N GLU A 138 11.96 8.52 -14.45
CA GLU A 138 11.69 7.17 -14.96
C GLU A 138 10.54 7.17 -15.97
N LEU A 139 9.42 7.82 -15.66
CA LEU A 139 8.25 7.90 -16.55
C LEU A 139 8.56 8.67 -17.83
N LEU A 140 9.45 9.67 -17.76
CA LEU A 140 9.82 10.51 -18.90
C LEU A 140 11.05 10.00 -19.66
N ALA A 141 11.51 8.78 -19.36
CA ALA A 141 12.64 8.12 -20.00
C ALA A 141 13.90 9.02 -20.09
N SER A 142 14.15 9.82 -19.05
CA SER A 142 15.30 10.73 -18.92
C SER A 142 15.43 11.87 -19.95
N ASN A 143 14.44 12.08 -20.84
CA ASN A 143 14.48 13.15 -21.84
C ASN A 143 13.91 14.48 -21.36
N SER A 144 13.32 14.50 -20.17
CA SER A 144 12.70 15.67 -19.57
C SER A 144 12.71 15.51 -18.05
N SER A 145 13.61 16.21 -17.37
CA SER A 145 13.60 16.31 -15.91
C SER A 145 12.96 17.63 -15.52
N LEU A 146 12.14 17.62 -14.48
CA LEU A 146 11.66 18.86 -13.89
C LEU A 146 12.74 19.46 -12.99
N PRO A 147 12.88 20.79 -12.97
CA PRO A 147 13.69 21.45 -11.95
C PRO A 147 13.23 21.04 -10.54
N ILE A 148 14.16 20.80 -9.63
CA ILE A 148 13.84 20.36 -8.26
C ILE A 148 12.90 21.32 -7.52
N GLY A 149 12.94 22.62 -7.85
CA GLY A 149 12.01 23.62 -7.32
C GLY A 149 10.55 23.37 -7.74
N GLU A 150 10.32 22.96 -8.98
CA GLU A 150 8.98 22.60 -9.47
C GLU A 150 8.51 21.28 -8.87
N VAL A 151 9.40 20.30 -8.71
CA VAL A 151 9.08 19.03 -8.05
C VAL A 151 8.67 19.26 -6.59
N THR A 152 9.42 20.10 -5.87
CA THR A 152 9.11 20.44 -4.47
C THR A 152 7.78 21.17 -4.36
N GLN A 153 7.54 22.15 -5.25
CA GLN A 153 6.28 22.88 -5.28
C GLN A 153 5.09 21.95 -5.56
N LEU A 154 5.21 21.05 -6.54
CA LEU A 154 4.18 20.08 -6.87
C LEU A 154 3.90 19.11 -5.71
N PHE A 155 4.97 18.67 -5.04
CA PHE A 155 4.89 17.81 -3.86
C PHE A 155 4.13 18.49 -2.72
N ASP A 156 4.48 19.74 -2.41
CA ASP A 156 3.85 20.53 -1.35
C ASP A 156 2.38 20.84 -1.66
N GLN A 157 2.06 21.18 -2.92
CA GLN A 157 0.68 21.46 -3.37
C GLN A 157 -0.26 20.26 -3.23
N ASN A 158 0.30 19.05 -3.26
CA ASN A 158 -0.44 17.79 -3.20
C ASN A 158 -0.26 17.08 -1.85
N ASP A 159 0.18 17.79 -0.80
CA ASP A 159 0.41 17.25 0.55
C ASP A 159 1.28 15.97 0.56
N GLY A 160 2.26 15.90 -0.33
CA GLY A 160 3.15 14.75 -0.49
C GLY A 160 2.50 13.49 -1.08
N ASN A 161 1.28 13.59 -1.61
CA ASN A 161 0.56 12.50 -2.27
C ASN A 161 1.11 12.29 -3.69
N LEU A 162 1.99 11.29 -3.84
CA LEU A 162 2.62 10.99 -5.13
C LEU A 162 1.61 10.64 -6.23
N ARG A 163 0.49 10.01 -5.88
CA ARG A 163 -0.55 9.69 -6.88
C ARG A 163 -1.16 10.96 -7.47
N LEU A 164 -1.42 11.97 -6.65
CA LEU A 164 -1.96 13.24 -7.12
C LEU A 164 -0.91 14.03 -7.91
N CYS A 165 0.33 14.07 -7.43
CA CYS A 165 1.44 14.72 -8.14
C CYS A 165 1.59 14.15 -9.57
N LEU A 166 1.64 12.82 -9.70
CA LEU A 166 1.77 12.16 -11.00
C LEU A 166 0.56 12.36 -11.90
N ARG A 167 -0.65 12.43 -11.34
CA ARG A 167 -1.87 12.72 -12.08
C ARG A 167 -1.86 14.15 -12.62
N GLU A 168 -1.51 15.13 -11.79
CA GLU A 168 -1.40 16.52 -12.22
C GLU A 168 -0.35 16.69 -13.33
N MET A 169 0.78 16.00 -13.24
CA MET A 169 1.79 15.97 -14.30
C MET A 169 1.25 15.40 -15.61
N TYR A 170 0.49 14.31 -15.54
CA TYR A 170 -0.16 13.73 -16.71
C TYR A 170 -1.15 14.72 -17.34
N ASP A 171 -1.97 15.38 -16.53
CA ASP A 171 -2.96 16.36 -17.00
C ASP A 171 -2.28 17.56 -17.70
N ARG A 172 -1.20 18.12 -17.11
CA ARG A 172 -0.39 19.20 -17.72
C ARG A 172 0.19 18.81 -19.09
N TRP A 173 0.62 17.57 -19.23
CA TRP A 173 1.18 17.05 -20.48
C TRP A 173 0.12 16.79 -21.55
N ALA A 174 -1.05 16.28 -21.14
CA ALA A 174 -2.17 16.10 -22.05
C ALA A 174 -2.60 17.45 -22.65
N ASP A 175 -2.77 18.48 -21.82
CA ASP A 175 -3.19 19.81 -22.26
C ASP A 175 -2.17 20.47 -23.21
N ALA A 176 -0.86 20.23 -22.99
CA ALA A 176 0.21 20.74 -23.83
C ALA A 176 0.31 20.07 -25.23
N GLN A 177 -0.20 18.86 -25.41
CA GLN A 177 -0.24 18.19 -26.72
C GLN A 177 -1.47 18.57 -27.57
N TYR A 178 -2.49 19.18 -26.97
CA TYR A 178 -3.71 19.63 -27.65
C TYR A 178 -3.82 21.16 -27.79
N SER A 179 -2.77 21.90 -27.42
CA SER A 179 -2.64 23.36 -27.57
C SER A 179 -1.65 23.73 -28.66
#